data_AF-A0A1J6IT44-F1
#
_entry.id   AF-A0A1J6IT44-F1
#
_cell.length_a   1.000
_cell.length_b   1.000
_cell.length_c   1.000
_cell.angle_alpha   90.00
_cell.angle_beta   90.00
_cell.angle_gamma   90.00
#
_symmetry.space_group_name_H-M   'P 1'
#
loop_
_entity.id
_entity.type
_entity.pdbx_description
1 polymer ?
#
loop_
_entity_poly.entity_id
_entity_poly.type
_entity_poly.pdbx_seq_one_letter_code
_entity_poly.pdbx_strand_id
1 'polypeptide(L)'
;MALYQGLCIENNRKLYLLEIEIDATQVITFIRDGCKPYDSIINSCRLLLAQMGTAEMHHLFRQGNEVAHKLAQYGMSSLVTNKLVFWLYPPPFVLARMLADKSAMGNSHAMHGLPSTLDHKDQN
;
A
#
# COMPACT_ATOMS: atom_id res chain seq x y z
N MET A 1 8.77 8.22 -4.45
CA MET A 1 8.17 9.47 -3.90
C MET A 1 6.98 9.19 -2.99
N ALA A 2 5.93 8.49 -3.43
CA ALA A 2 4.72 8.28 -2.63
C ALA A 2 4.99 7.66 -1.23
N LEU A 3 5.79 6.58 -1.16
CA LEU A 3 6.21 5.98 0.12
C LEU A 3 6.88 7.00 1.05
N TYR A 4 7.87 7.74 0.55
CA TYR A 4 8.57 8.76 1.33
C TYR A 4 7.62 9.82 1.88
N GLN A 5 6.69 10.32 1.06
CA GLN A 5 5.70 11.30 1.50
C GLN A 5 4.77 10.74 2.57
N GLY A 6 4.29 9.49 2.40
CA GLY A 6 3.51 8.79 3.42
C GLY A 6 4.26 8.70 4.74
N LEU A 7 5.51 8.23 4.71
CA LEU A 7 6.37 8.12 5.90
C LEU A 7 6.60 9.49 6.58
N CYS A 8 6.81 10.56 5.82
CA CYS A 8 6.92 11.90 6.40
C CYS A 8 5.63 12.34 7.11
N ILE A 9 4.44 12.03 6.56
CA ILE A 9 3.16 12.37 7.19
C ILE A 9 3.00 11.61 8.51
N GLU A 10 3.24 10.31 8.50
CA GLU A 10 3.13 9.44 9.68
C GLU A 10 4.10 9.89 10.79
N ASN A 11 5.37 10.15 10.43
CA ASN A 11 6.38 10.63 11.37
C ASN A 11 5.97 11.96 12.04
N ASN A 12 5.42 12.89 11.26
CA ASN A 12 4.95 14.18 11.77
C ASN A 12 3.73 14.06 12.68
N ARG A 13 2.87 13.07 12.44
CA ARG A 13 1.63 12.84 13.22
C ARG A 13 1.83 11.94 14.43
N LYS A 14 3.01 11.33 14.60
CA LYS A 14 3.34 10.37 15.68
C LYS A 14 2.35 9.22 15.73
N LEU A 15 1.96 8.71 14.56
CA LEU A 15 1.14 7.52 14.46
C LEU A 15 2.06 6.30 14.68
N TYR A 16 1.74 5.47 15.66
CA TYR A 16 2.50 4.26 16.01
C TYR A 16 1.74 3.02 15.53
N LEU A 17 2.47 1.95 15.16
CA LEU A 17 1.95 0.72 14.51
C LEU A 17 1.52 0.96 13.06
N LEU A 18 2.51 1.18 12.19
CA LEU A 18 2.27 1.44 10.77
C LEU A 18 2.35 0.13 9.96
N GLU A 19 1.24 -0.26 9.36
CA GLU A 19 1.21 -1.24 8.26
C GLU A 19 1.29 -0.50 6.92
N ILE A 20 2.23 -0.92 6.07
CA ILE A 20 2.47 -0.30 4.77
C ILE A 20 2.12 -1.31 3.68
N GLU A 21 1.04 -1.04 2.96
CA GLU A 21 0.64 -1.83 1.81
C GLU A 21 1.08 -1.16 0.51
N ILE A 22 1.81 -1.88 -0.33
CA ILE A 22 2.36 -1.40 -1.60
C ILE A 22 2.08 -2.40 -2.72
N ASP A 23 1.58 -1.91 -3.85
CA ASP A 23 1.37 -2.69 -5.08
C ASP A 23 2.58 -2.70 -6.03
N ALA A 24 3.66 -2.02 -5.64
CA ALA A 24 4.91 -1.94 -6.39
C ALA A 24 5.99 -2.81 -5.74
N THR A 25 6.10 -4.08 -6.15
CA THR A 25 7.10 -5.03 -5.65
C THR A 25 8.54 -4.52 -5.80
N GLN A 26 8.81 -3.71 -6.81
CA GLN A 26 10.12 -3.07 -7.01
C GLN A 26 10.48 -2.12 -5.87
N VAL A 27 9.52 -1.38 -5.32
CA VAL A 27 9.77 -0.49 -4.19
C VAL A 27 10.16 -1.28 -2.95
N ILE A 28 9.48 -2.40 -2.68
CA ILE A 28 9.82 -3.31 -1.58
C ILE A 28 11.25 -3.84 -1.76
N THR A 29 11.57 -4.29 -2.99
CA THR A 29 12.90 -4.78 -3.35
C THR A 29 13.97 -3.70 -3.16
N PHE A 30 13.71 -2.47 -3.59
CA PHE A 30 14.64 -1.35 -3.43
C PHE A 30 14.84 -0.95 -1.97
N ILE A 31 13.79 -0.99 -1.15
CA ILE A 31 13.91 -0.74 0.30
C ILE A 31 14.71 -1.85 0.97
N ARG A 32 14.59 -3.11 0.55
CA ARG A 32 15.35 -4.23 1.11
C ARG A 32 16.80 -4.26 0.62
N ASP A 33 16.99 -4.28 -0.69
CA ASP A 33 18.26 -4.61 -1.34
C ASP A 33 19.05 -3.37 -1.78
N GLY A 34 18.41 -2.20 -1.80
CA GLY A 34 19.00 -0.96 -2.30
C GLY A 34 18.88 -0.81 -3.83
N CYS A 35 19.15 0.39 -4.33
CA CYS A 35 19.18 0.68 -5.76
C CYS A 35 19.94 1.98 -5.98
N LYS A 36 21.17 1.89 -6.51
CA LYS A 36 22.13 3.01 -6.60
C LYS A 36 21.54 4.34 -7.12
N PRO A 37 20.74 4.36 -8.21
CA PRO A 37 20.15 5.61 -8.70
C PRO A 37 19.19 6.30 -7.71
N TYR A 38 18.67 5.55 -6.74
CA TYR A 38 17.65 5.99 -5.79
C TYR A 38 18.12 5.89 -4.33
N ASP A 39 19.42 5.69 -4.08
CA ASP A 39 19.95 5.49 -2.72
C ASP A 39 19.57 6.62 -1.77
N SER A 40 19.58 7.87 -2.22
CA SER A 40 19.18 9.01 -1.39
C SER A 40 17.77 8.84 -0.83
N ILE A 41 16.78 8.55 -1.67
CA ILE A 41 15.39 8.42 -1.22
C ILE A 41 15.16 7.11 -0.47
N ILE A 42 15.83 6.03 -0.88
CA ILE A 42 15.77 4.73 -0.20
C ILE A 42 16.29 4.85 1.23
N ASN A 43 17.44 5.50 1.43
CA ASN A 43 18.04 5.70 2.74
C ASN A 43 17.17 6.62 3.61
N SER A 44 16.56 7.67 3.05
CA SER A 44 15.58 8.48 3.78
C SER A 44 14.36 7.67 4.23
N CYS A 45 13.80 6.81 3.37
CA CYS A 45 12.71 5.92 3.76
C CYS A 45 13.13 4.93 4.85
N ARG A 46 14.30 4.29 4.72
CA ARG A 46 14.83 3.36 5.73
C ARG A 46 15.02 4.03 7.09
N LEU A 47 15.53 5.26 7.11
CA LEU A 47 15.69 6.03 8.34
C LEU A 47 14.34 6.30 9.00
N LEU A 48 13.34 6.72 8.23
CA LEU A 48 11.98 6.98 8.75
C LEU A 48 11.33 5.69 9.28
N LEU A 49 11.44 4.59 8.55
CA LEU A 49 10.95 3.28 8.99
C LEU A 49 11.60 2.85 10.31
N ALA A 50 12.93 2.98 10.42
CA ALA A 50 13.66 2.65 11.64
C ALA A 50 13.25 3.52 12.84
N GLN A 51 12.92 4.80 12.61
CA GLN A 51 12.42 5.71 13.64
C GLN A 51 11.00 5.34 14.13
N MET A 52 10.17 4.77 13.27
CA MET A 52 8.80 4.36 13.59
C MET A 52 8.71 3.00 14.28
N GLY A 53 9.81 2.24 14.36
CA GLY A 53 9.86 0.91 14.97
C GLY A 53 9.47 -0.20 14.00
N THR A 54 8.67 -1.18 14.45
CA THR A 54 8.22 -2.31 13.63
C THR A 54 7.13 -1.85 12.65
N ALA A 55 7.54 -1.27 11.53
CA ALA A 55 6.68 -1.09 10.37
C ALA A 55 6.78 -2.35 9.49
N GLU A 56 5.65 -3.02 9.25
CA GLU A 56 5.60 -4.14 8.33
C GLU A 56 5.22 -3.64 6.93
N MET A 57 5.99 -4.03 5.92
CA MET A 57 5.72 -3.69 4.53
C MET A 57 5.21 -4.93 3.79
N HIS A 58 3.95 -4.87 3.39
CA HIS A 58 3.25 -5.95 2.70
C HIS A 58 3.05 -5.62 1.23
N HIS A 59 3.24 -6.63 0.39
CA HIS A 59 2.86 -6.51 -1.02
C HIS A 59 1.37 -6.73 -1.18
N LEU A 60 0.69 -5.79 -1.82
CA LEU A 60 -0.73 -5.89 -2.12
C LEU A 60 -0.95 -6.08 -3.62
N PHE A 61 -1.98 -6.83 -4.00
CA PHE A 61 -2.42 -6.83 -5.39
C PHE A 61 -2.96 -5.43 -5.75
N ARG A 62 -2.73 -4.99 -6.99
CA ARG A 62 -3.16 -3.67 -7.48
C ARG A 62 -4.65 -3.38 -7.21
N GLN A 63 -5.50 -4.40 -7.30
CA GLN A 63 -6.94 -4.30 -7.03
C GLN A 63 -7.25 -3.89 -5.58
N GLY A 64 -6.39 -4.25 -4.63
CA GLY A 64 -6.49 -3.81 -3.24
C GLY A 64 -5.99 -2.37 -3.03
N ASN A 65 -5.08 -1.88 -3.88
CA ASN A 65 -4.48 -0.54 -3.75
C ASN A 65 -5.20 0.53 -4.61
N GLU A 66 -6.45 0.27 -4.99
CA GLU A 66 -7.20 1.12 -5.93
C GLU A 66 -7.45 2.55 -5.41
N VAL A 67 -7.57 2.73 -4.09
CA VAL A 67 -7.74 4.06 -3.48
C VAL A 67 -6.47 4.89 -3.68
N ALA A 68 -5.29 4.35 -3.37
CA ALA A 68 -4.03 5.05 -3.57
C ALA A 68 -3.77 5.32 -5.06
N HIS A 69 -4.12 4.37 -5.93
CA HIS A 69 -4.00 4.53 -7.39
C HIS A 69 -4.86 5.70 -7.89
N LYS A 70 -6.13 5.78 -7.48
CA LYS A 70 -7.04 6.89 -7.84
C LYS A 70 -6.54 8.24 -7.32
N LEU A 71 -6.00 8.28 -6.11
CA LEU A 71 -5.41 9.51 -5.55
C LEU A 71 -4.17 9.95 -6.35
N ALA A 72 -3.30 9.02 -6.72
CA ALA A 72 -2.13 9.30 -7.54
C ALA A 72 -2.53 9.80 -8.93
N GLN A 73 -3.53 9.17 -9.57
CA GLN A 73 -4.05 9.61 -10.86
C GLN A 73 -4.64 11.02 -10.81
N TYR A 74 -5.41 11.33 -9.76
CA TYR A 74 -5.93 12.68 -9.55
C TYR A 74 -4.78 13.69 -9.39
N GLY A 75 -3.77 13.36 -8.58
CA GLY A 75 -2.58 14.19 -8.39
C GLY A 75 -1.80 14.44 -9.69
N MET A 76 -1.68 13.43 -10.56
CA MET A 76 -1.06 13.57 -11.88
C MET A 76 -1.84 14.48 -12.82
N SER A 77 -3.17 14.47 -12.75
CA SER A 77 -4.04 15.32 -13.59
C SER A 77 -4.15 16.77 -13.10
N SER A 78 -3.68 17.05 -11.88
CA SER A 78 -3.73 18.39 -11.28
C SER A 78 -2.62 19.28 -11.83
N LEU A 79 -2.99 20.49 -12.28
CA LEU A 79 -2.05 21.55 -12.69
C LEU A 79 -1.20 22.08 -11.53
N VAL A 80 -1.62 21.83 -10.28
CA VAL A 80 -0.87 22.18 -9.07
C VAL A 80 0.11 21.05 -8.76
N THR A 81 1.37 21.23 -9.19
CA THR A 81 2.46 20.28 -8.93
C THR A 81 3.03 20.47 -7.53
N ASN A 82 3.50 19.37 -6.91
CA ASN A 82 4.25 19.35 -5.65
C ASN A 82 3.54 19.84 -4.37
N LYS A 83 2.21 20.01 -4.36
CA LYS A 83 1.47 20.31 -3.12
C LYS A 83 0.86 19.06 -2.51
N LEU A 84 1.14 18.82 -1.24
CA LEU A 84 0.45 17.81 -0.46
C LEU A 84 -0.95 18.32 -0.07
N VAL A 85 -1.99 17.53 -0.34
CA VAL A 85 -3.38 17.87 -0.03
C VAL A 85 -3.92 16.90 1.02
N PHE A 86 -4.48 17.46 2.09
CA PHE A 86 -5.21 16.69 3.10
C PHE A 86 -6.70 16.91 2.92
N TRP A 87 -7.45 15.83 2.75
CA TRP A 87 -8.91 15.86 2.72
C TRP A 87 -9.48 15.46 4.07
N LEU A 88 -10.38 16.28 4.62
CA LEU A 88 -11.13 15.96 5.84
C LEU A 88 -12.18 14.86 5.60
N TYR A 89 -12.70 14.80 4.38
CA TYR A 89 -13.66 13.78 3.93
C TYR A 89 -13.14 13.10 2.67
N PRO A 90 -13.37 11.79 2.51
CA PRO A 90 -12.92 11.07 1.31
C PRO A 90 -13.51 11.70 0.05
N PRO A 91 -12.70 12.07 -0.96
CA PRO A 91 -13.23 12.67 -2.16
C PRO A 91 -14.13 11.68 -2.93
N PRO A 92 -15.18 12.15 -3.64
CA PRO A 92 -16.18 11.26 -4.24
C PRO A 92 -15.61 10.17 -5.15
N PHE A 93 -14.50 10.46 -5.84
CA PHE A 93 -13.88 9.54 -6.79
C PHE A 93 -13.19 8.32 -6.15
N VAL A 94 -12.91 8.35 -4.83
CA VAL A 94 -12.39 7.19 -4.07
C VAL A 94 -13.43 6.50 -3.21
N LEU A 95 -14.56 7.15 -2.93
CA LEU A 95 -15.52 6.71 -1.90
C LEU A 95 -16.01 5.27 -2.12
N ALA A 96 -16.40 4.91 -3.34
CA ALA A 96 -16.89 3.57 -3.65
C ALA A 96 -15.87 2.46 -3.35
N ARG A 97 -14.58 2.70 -3.66
CA ARG A 97 -13.51 1.74 -3.39
C ARG A 97 -13.16 1.68 -1.91
N MET A 98 -13.11 2.85 -1.25
CA MET A 98 -12.85 2.93 0.18
C MET A 98 -13.93 2.23 1.02
N LEU A 99 -15.20 2.29 0.60
CA LEU A 99 -16.30 1.57 1.26
C LEU A 99 -16.24 0.06 1.03
N ALA A 100 -15.89 -0.37 -0.19
CA ALA A 100 -15.74 -1.79 -0.51
C ALA A 100 -14.61 -2.44 0.33
N ASP A 101 -13.52 -1.71 0.53
CA ASP A 101 -12.39 -2.14 1.35
C ASP A 101 -12.80 -2.29 2.83
N LYS A 102 -13.53 -1.30 3.37
CA LYS A 102 -14.10 -1.38 4.72
C LYS A 102 -15.04 -2.58 4.91
N SER A 103 -15.84 -2.92 3.88
CA SER A 103 -16.75 -4.08 3.95
C SER A 103 -16.04 -5.43 3.84
N ALA A 104 -14.86 -5.47 3.21
CA ALA A 104 -14.07 -6.70 3.07
C ALA A 104 -13.48 -7.16 4.41
N MET A 105 -13.11 -6.23 5.30
CA MET A 105 -12.68 -6.55 6.68
C MET A 105 -13.76 -7.28 7.52
N GLY A 106 -15.03 -7.27 7.10
CA GLY A 106 -16.10 -8.04 7.74
C GLY A 106 -16.13 -9.54 7.38
N ASN A 107 -15.44 -9.96 6.31
CA ASN A 107 -15.55 -11.31 5.75
C ASN A 107 -14.22 -12.10 5.70
N SER A 108 -13.08 -11.51 6.11
CA SER A 108 -11.75 -12.13 5.94
C SER A 108 -11.37 -13.23 6.93
N HIS A 109 -12.29 -13.69 7.79
CA HIS A 109 -12.04 -14.83 8.69
C HIS A 109 -12.50 -16.19 8.14
N ALA A 110 -13.04 -16.27 6.92
CA ALA A 110 -13.69 -17.49 6.42
C ALA A 110 -13.15 -18.08 5.10
N MET A 111 -11.97 -17.67 4.62
CA MET A 111 -11.41 -18.24 3.38
C MET A 111 -9.96 -18.67 3.55
N HIS A 112 -9.72 -19.57 4.51
CA HIS A 112 -8.54 -20.43 4.48
C HIS A 112 -8.99 -21.89 4.59
N GLY A 113 -8.93 -22.60 3.45
CA GLY A 113 -9.02 -24.06 3.39
C GLY A 113 -10.24 -24.59 2.64
N LEU A 114 -10.05 -24.95 1.37
CA LEU A 114 -9.96 -26.37 0.97
C LEU A 114 -9.55 -26.50 -0.51
N PRO A 115 -8.90 -27.62 -0.87
CA PRO A 115 -7.89 -27.70 -1.91
C PRO A 115 -8.44 -28.07 -3.28
N SER A 116 -7.74 -27.57 -4.29
CA SER A 116 -7.61 -28.19 -5.60
C SER A 116 -7.16 -29.65 -5.47
N THR A 117 -8.01 -30.59 -5.87
CA THR A 117 -7.57 -31.91 -6.34
C THR A 117 -8.29 -32.21 -7.66
N LEU A 118 -7.56 -32.00 -8.75
CA LEU A 118 -7.69 -32.80 -9.95
C LEU A 118 -7.00 -34.12 -9.65
N ASP A 119 -7.69 -35.26 -9.76
CA ASP A 119 -7.08 -36.50 -10.24
C ASP A 119 -8.16 -37.48 -10.72
N HIS A 120 -8.04 -37.86 -11.99
CA HIS A 120 -8.69 -39.02 -12.59
C HIS A 120 -8.13 -40.32 -12.00
N LYS A 121 -8.98 -41.33 -11.75
CA LYS A 121 -8.70 -42.72 -12.15
C LYS A 121 -9.89 -43.67 -12.00
N ASP A 122 -9.88 -44.63 -12.91
CA ASP A 122 -10.84 -45.67 -13.28
C ASP A 122 -11.27 -46.72 -12.23
N GLN A 123 -12.33 -47.44 -12.63
CA GLN A 123 -12.64 -48.87 -12.40
C GLN A 123 -13.09 -49.35 -11.01
N ASN A 124 -14.36 -49.77 -10.91
CA ASN A 124 -14.78 -51.17 -11.10
C ASN A 124 -16.30 -51.25 -11.32
#